data_AF-A0A495JBP0-F1
#
_entry.id   AF-A0A495JBP0-F1
#
_cell.length_a   1.000
_cell.length_b   1.000
_cell.length_c   1.000
_cell.angle_alpha   90.00
_cell.angle_beta   90.00
_cell.angle_gamma   90.00
#
_symmetry.space_group_name_H-M   'P 1'
#
loop_
_entity.id
_entity.type
_entity.pdbx_description
1 polymer ?
#
loop_
_entity_poly.entity_id
_entity_poly.type
_entity_poly.pdbx_seq_one_letter_code
_entity_poly.pdbx_strand_id
1 'polypeptide(L)'
;MVARGDRGFDWTREFIDLDRSAYPLLSGVCAYLDTVFNQRQVPMLVDELDRLPDGSVLSEESRGEIRRLCAMVRERSHHYLWFVGD
;
A
#
# COMPACT_ATOMS: atom_id res chain seq x y z
N MET A 1 -6.13 -2.33 -18.52
CA MET A 1 -4.89 -3.10 -18.36
C MET A 1 -4.68 -3.29 -16.87
N VAL A 2 -4.44 -4.52 -16.41
CA VAL A 2 -4.21 -4.81 -14.98
C VAL A 2 -2.73 -5.12 -14.80
N ALA A 3 -2.06 -4.37 -13.93
CA ALA A 3 -0.73 -4.71 -13.45
C ALA A 3 -0.87 -5.35 -12.07
N ARG A 4 -0.09 -6.39 -11.81
CA ARG A 4 -0.04 -7.06 -10.52
C ARG A 4 1.36 -6.94 -9.95
N GLY A 5 1.44 -7.03 -8.63
CA GLY A 5 2.72 -7.25 -7.97
C GLY A 5 3.30 -8.58 -8.40
N ASP A 6 4.61 -8.64 -8.62
CA ASP A 6 5.28 -9.88 -9.04
C ASP A 6 5.40 -10.91 -7.90
N ARG A 7 5.17 -10.48 -6.66
CA ARG A 7 5.20 -11.29 -5.45
C ARG A 7 4.05 -10.88 -4.53
N GLY A 8 3.44 -11.88 -3.89
CA GLY A 8 2.69 -11.63 -2.66
C GLY A 8 3.66 -11.17 -1.58
N PHE A 9 3.20 -10.31 -0.68
CA PHE A 9 3.93 -9.94 0.53
C PHE A 9 3.25 -10.63 1.71
N ASP A 10 4.03 -11.14 2.67
CA ASP A 10 3.46 -11.69 3.89
C ASP A 10 2.75 -10.57 4.64
N TRP A 11 1.41 -10.62 4.61
CA TRP A 11 0.54 -9.75 5.38
C TRP A 11 0.86 -9.89 6.86
N THR A 12 1.70 -9.02 7.39
CA THR A 12 1.91 -8.93 8.82
C THR A 12 0.70 -8.19 9.41
N ARG A 13 0.10 -8.78 10.45
CA ARG A 13 -0.96 -8.17 11.27
C ARG A 13 -0.62 -6.73 11.68
N GLU A 14 0.65 -6.37 11.68
CA GLU A 14 1.23 -5.15 12.19
C GLU A 14 0.74 -3.86 11.50
N PHE A 15 0.11 -3.90 10.32
CA PHE A 15 -0.59 -2.70 9.81
C PHE A 15 -1.74 -2.28 10.71
N ILE A 16 -2.46 -3.24 11.31
CA ILE A 16 -3.53 -2.94 12.26
C ILE A 16 -3.00 -2.24 13.52
N ASP A 17 -1.72 -2.45 13.82
CA ASP A 17 -1.04 -1.90 14.99
C ASP A 17 -0.39 -0.54 14.70
N LEU A 18 -0.38 -0.09 13.44
CA LEU A 18 0.04 1.28 13.11
C LEU A 18 -0.89 2.30 13.78
N ASP A 19 -0.31 3.35 14.34
CA ASP A 19 -1.07 4.48 14.86
C ASP A 19 -1.91 5.09 13.73
N ARG A 20 -3.23 4.89 13.82
CA ARG A 20 -4.20 5.35 12.82
C ARG A 20 -4.19 6.87 12.64
N SER A 21 -3.76 7.63 13.64
CA SER A 21 -3.60 9.08 13.51
C SER A 21 -2.38 9.46 12.67
N ALA A 22 -1.33 8.64 12.68
CA ALA A 22 -0.10 8.85 11.92
C ALA A 22 -0.11 8.20 10.53
N TYR A 23 -0.83 7.08 10.37
CA TYR A 23 -0.88 6.26 9.16
C TYR A 23 -2.33 5.87 8.78
N PRO A 24 -3.23 6.84 8.50
CA PRO A 24 -4.64 6.58 8.29
C PRO A 24 -4.97 5.66 7.09
N LEU A 25 -4.11 5.58 6.07
CA LEU A 25 -4.34 4.70 4.92
C LEU A 25 -3.76 3.32 5.16
N LEU A 26 -2.49 3.22 5.56
CA LEU A 26 -1.83 1.93 5.82
C LEU A 26 -2.50 1.16 6.96
N SER A 27 -2.92 1.85 8.03
CA SER A 27 -3.66 1.19 9.13
C SER A 27 -5.05 0.67 8.73
N GLY A 28 -5.58 1.13 7.60
CA GLY A 28 -6.84 0.67 7.04
C GLY A 28 -6.69 -0.57 6.14
N VAL A 29 -5.48 -0.95 5.76
CA VAL A 29 -5.23 -2.12 4.91
C VAL A 29 -5.33 -3.39 5.76
N CYS A 30 -6.18 -4.32 5.34
CA CYS A 30 -6.46 -5.55 6.06
C CYS A 30 -6.04 -6.78 5.24
N ALA A 31 -5.36 -7.74 5.89
CA ALA A 31 -4.92 -8.97 5.26
C ALA A 31 -6.06 -9.84 4.69
N TYR A 32 -7.27 -9.70 5.24
CA TYR A 32 -8.43 -10.54 4.90
C TYR A 32 -9.49 -9.81 4.07
N LEU A 33 -9.30 -8.52 3.78
CA LEU A 33 -10.29 -7.71 3.08
C LEU A 33 -9.63 -6.90 1.98
N ASP A 34 -10.31 -6.83 0.84
CA ASP A 34 -9.93 -5.95 -0.24
C ASP A 34 -9.87 -4.49 0.21
N THR A 35 -8.76 -3.83 -0.12
CA THR A 35 -8.60 -2.40 0.10
C THR A 35 -8.25 -1.72 -1.22
N VAL A 36 -9.06 -0.73 -1.61
CA VAL A 36 -8.91 -0.03 -2.88
C VAL A 36 -8.61 1.44 -2.63
N PHE A 37 -7.48 1.91 -3.14
CA PHE A 37 -7.10 3.32 -3.14
C PHE A 37 -7.28 3.94 -4.51
N ASN A 38 -7.94 5.08 -4.55
CA ASN A 38 -8.09 5.86 -5.78
C ASN A 38 -6.90 6.79 -6.02
N GLN A 39 -6.86 7.42 -7.18
CA GLN A 39 -5.78 8.33 -7.60
C GLN A 39 -5.55 9.52 -6.63
N ARG A 40 -6.55 9.95 -5.86
CA ARG A 40 -6.40 11.00 -4.84
C ARG A 40 -5.74 10.49 -3.55
N GLN A 41 -5.93 9.22 -3.22
CA GLN A 41 -5.36 8.61 -2.01
C GLN A 41 -3.93 8.11 -2.24
N VAL A 42 -3.56 7.79 -3.49
CA VAL A 42 -2.22 7.27 -3.81
C VAL A 42 -1.06 8.19 -3.37
N PRO A 43 -1.09 9.52 -3.56
CA PRO A 43 -0.02 10.38 -3.06
C PRO A 43 0.13 10.30 -1.53
N MET A 44 -0.98 10.30 -0.79
CA MET A 44 -0.99 10.18 0.66
C MET A 44 -0.44 8.82 1.13
N LEU A 45 -0.74 7.75 0.40
CA LEU A 45 -0.21 6.42 0.66
C LEU A 45 1.33 6.39 0.49
N VAL A 46 1.86 7.05 -0.55
CA VAL A 46 3.31 7.16 -0.75
C VAL A 46 3.96 7.92 0.41
N ASP A 47 3.36 9.03 0.85
CA ASP A 47 3.86 9.79 2.00
C ASP A 47 3.83 8.98 3.31
N GLU A 48 2.86 8.08 3.48
CA GLU A 48 2.82 7.15 4.61
C GLU A 48 3.91 6.08 4.52
N LEU A 49 4.14 5.50 3.33
CA LEU A 49 5.19 4.51 3.09
C LEU A 49 6.59 5.08 3.35
N ASP A 50 6.85 6.32 2.95
CA ASP A 50 8.14 6.98 3.13
C ASP A 50 8.44 7.35 4.59
N ARG A 51 7.41 7.40 5.45
CA ARG A 51 7.54 7.64 6.89
C ARG A 51 7.59 6.36 7.72
N LEU A 52 7.48 5.18 7.11
CA LEU A 52 7.64 3.94 7.85
C LEU A 52 9.11 3.76 8.27
N PRO A 53 9.40 3.46 9.54
CA PRO A 53 10.78 3.28 10.01
C PRO A 53 11.46 2.10 9.31
N ASP A 54 12.79 2.16 9.14
CA ASP A 54 13.54 1.04 8.55
C ASP A 54 13.38 -0.22 9.40
N GLY A 55 13.25 -1.38 8.74
CA GLY A 55 12.98 -2.65 9.42
C GLY A 55 11.57 -2.77 10.01
N SER A 56 10.62 -1.93 9.59
CA SER A 56 9.21 -2.08 9.95
C SER A 56 8.54 -3.27 9.25
N VAL A 57 7.25 -3.40 9.55
CA VAL A 57 6.17 -4.15 8.87
C VAL A 57 6.38 -4.53 7.41
N LEU A 58 6.96 -3.63 6.61
CA LEU A 58 7.24 -3.87 5.19
C LEU A 58 8.73 -3.96 4.94
N SER A 59 9.14 -5.04 4.28
CA SER A 59 10.46 -5.14 3.67
C SER A 59 10.68 -4.02 2.64
N GLU A 60 11.94 -3.60 2.46
CA GLU A 60 12.28 -2.59 1.43
C GLU A 60 11.85 -3.01 0.03
N GLU A 61 11.87 -4.31 -0.27
CA GLU A 61 11.40 -4.85 -1.54
C GLU A 61 9.89 -4.62 -1.71
N SER A 62 9.09 -4.95 -0.68
CA SER A 62 7.64 -4.75 -0.68
C SER A 62 7.29 -3.26 -0.79
N ARG A 63 8.03 -2.38 -0.10
CA ARG A 63 7.86 -0.92 -0.23
C ARG A 63 8.16 -0.46 -1.65
N GLY A 64 9.24 -0.96 -2.26
CA GLY A 64 9.61 -0.66 -3.64
C GLY A 64 8.51 -1.06 -4.62
N GLU A 65 7.91 -2.23 -4.43
CA GLU A 65 6.85 -2.72 -5.29
C GLU A 65 5.56 -1.90 -5.15
N ILE A 66 5.15 -1.57 -3.92
CA ILE A 66 3.98 -0.70 -3.69
C ILE A 66 4.21 0.69 -4.33
N ARG A 67 5.42 1.26 -4.20
CA ARG A 67 5.78 2.53 -4.85
C ARG A 67 5.69 2.43 -6.37
N ARG A 68 6.15 1.33 -6.98
CA ARG A 68 6.03 1.08 -8.42
C ARG A 68 4.56 1.07 -8.86
N LEU A 69 3.71 0.34 -8.16
CA LEU A 69 2.27 0.27 -8.48
C LEU A 69 1.57 1.63 -8.28
N CYS A 70 1.94 2.38 -7.24
CA CYS A 70 1.47 3.75 -7.03
C CYS A 70 1.82 4.67 -8.21
N ALA A 71 3.04 4.58 -8.74
CA ALA A 71 3.45 5.35 -9.92
C ALA A 71 2.56 5.04 -11.14
N MET A 72 2.28 3.75 -11.39
CA MET A 72 1.41 3.32 -12.49
C MET A 72 -0.04 3.83 -12.37
N VAL A 73 -0.55 3.96 -11.15
CA VAL A 73 -1.88 4.56 -10.90
C VAL A 73 -1.87 6.05 -11.17
N ARG A 74 -0.76 6.74 -10.90
CA ARG A 74 -0.64 8.19 -11.13
C ARG A 74 -0.48 8.57 -12.60
N GLU A 75 0.10 7.69 -13.42
CA GLU A 75 0.37 7.95 -14.84
C GLU A 75 -0.88 7.97 -15.73
N ARG A 76 -2.00 7.39 -15.30
CA ARG A 76 -3.22 7.30 -16.11
C ARG A 76 -4.48 7.59 -15.31
N SER A 77 -5.43 8.27 -15.93
CA SER A 77 -6.76 8.51 -15.39
C SER A 77 -7.51 7.19 -15.17
N HIS A 78 -8.32 7.11 -14.11
CA HIS A 78 -9.21 5.96 -13.79
C HIS A 78 -8.52 4.66 -13.35
N HIS A 79 -7.25 4.71 -12.94
CA HIS A 79 -6.60 3.59 -12.27
C HIS A 79 -6.84 3.64 -10.75
N TYR A 80 -6.86 2.46 -10.14
CA TYR A 80 -6.95 2.25 -8.70
C TYR A 80 -5.83 1.30 -8.29
N LEU A 81 -5.30 1.52 -7.08
CA LEU A 81 -4.45 0.53 -6.43
C LEU A 81 -5.34 -0.39 -5.61
N TRP A 82 -5.26 -1.69 -5.87
CA TRP A 82 -6.07 -2.69 -5.20
C TRP A 82 -5.16 -3.67 -4.46
N PHE A 83 -5.25 -3.65 -3.15
CA PHE A 83 -4.72 -4.66 -2.25
C PHE A 83 -5.75 -5.76 -2.10
N VAL A 84 -5.39 -6.98 -2.50
CA VAL A 84 -6.27 -8.16 -2.47
C VAL A 84 -6.00 -8.92 -1.18
N GLY A 85 -7.04 -9.08 -0.35
CA GLY A 85 -6.95 -9.91 0.85
C GLY A 85 -6.88 -11.40 0.50
N ASP A 86 -6.44 -12.21 1.47
CA ASP A 86 -6.45 -13.69 1.40
C ASP A 86 -7.88 -14.27 1.54
#